data_AF-A0A9E3XQT8-F1
#
_entry.id   AF-A0A9E3XQT8-F1
#
_cell.length_a   1.000
_cell.length_b   1.000
_cell.length_c   1.000
_cell.angle_alpha   90.00
_cell.angle_beta   90.00
_cell.angle_gamma   90.00
#
_symmetry.space_group_name_H-M   'P 1'
#
loop_
_entity.id
_entity.type
_entity.pdbx_description
1 polymer ?
#
loop_
_entity_poly.entity_id
_entity_poly.type
_entity_poly.pdbx_seq_one_letter_code
_entity_poly.pdbx_strand_id
1 'polypeptide(L)'
;MTAPDPEQPPTPDALLAMRLLTIPEVAQMCGLSEKSIRRAIERGELPAMKLCSRLRIAPEDMAAWYRGNLVTPTDPTVPFADPRGGRRRLRRPPAIGGLRELLDEQ
;
A
#
# COMPACT_ATOMS: atom_id res chain seq x y z
N MET A 1 13.38 -17.18 24.53
CA MET A 1 13.11 -17.57 23.12
C MET A 1 11.86 -18.43 23.13
N THR A 2 10.69 -17.81 22.98
CA THR A 2 9.40 -18.53 22.98
C THR A 2 9.23 -19.24 21.64
N ALA A 3 9.24 -20.56 21.67
CA ALA A 3 8.90 -21.40 20.53
C ALA A 3 7.45 -21.12 20.11
N PRO A 4 7.14 -21.02 18.80
CA PRO A 4 5.77 -21.08 18.32
C PRO A 4 5.30 -22.55 18.46
N ASP A 5 4.28 -22.75 19.28
CA ASP A 5 3.59 -24.02 19.49
C ASP A 5 3.01 -24.54 18.15
N PRO A 6 3.45 -25.69 17.62
CA PRO A 6 2.75 -26.39 16.55
C PRO A 6 1.74 -27.38 17.17
N GLU A 7 0.58 -27.54 16.54
CA GLU A 7 -0.47 -28.54 16.83
C GLU A 7 -1.60 -28.11 17.79
N GLN A 8 -2.49 -27.23 17.31
CA GLN A 8 -3.90 -27.32 17.73
C GLN A 8 -4.66 -28.25 16.77
N PRO A 9 -5.28 -29.35 17.24
CA PRO A 9 -6.08 -30.25 16.41
C PRO A 9 -7.37 -29.56 15.91
N PRO A 10 -7.91 -29.94 14.73
CA PRO A 10 -9.08 -29.30 14.14
C PRO A 10 -10.31 -29.61 15.00
N THR A 11 -10.75 -28.60 15.74
CA THR A 11 -11.98 -28.62 16.55
C THR A 11 -13.19 -28.60 15.59
N PRO A 12 -14.40 -29.10 15.90
CA PRO A 12 -15.55 -29.07 14.97
C PRO A 12 -15.98 -27.65 14.53
N ASP A 13 -15.59 -26.60 15.26
CA ASP A 13 -15.64 -25.23 14.75
C ASP A 13 -14.69 -24.98 13.57
N ALA A 14 -13.62 -25.76 13.41
CA ALA A 14 -12.74 -25.79 12.23
C ALA A 14 -13.44 -26.32 10.97
N LEU A 15 -14.44 -27.22 11.10
CA LEU A 15 -15.24 -27.70 9.95
C LEU A 15 -16.22 -26.61 9.45
N LEU A 16 -16.81 -25.83 10.35
CA LEU A 16 -17.57 -24.63 9.99
C LEU A 16 -16.61 -23.47 9.58
N ALA A 17 -15.41 -23.41 10.16
CA ALA A 17 -14.33 -22.48 9.79
C ALA A 17 -13.65 -22.81 8.46
N MET A 18 -13.72 -24.05 7.98
CA MET A 18 -13.27 -24.39 6.62
C MET A 18 -14.00 -23.54 5.58
N ARG A 19 -15.17 -22.99 5.95
CA ARG A 19 -15.88 -21.97 5.17
C ARG A 19 -15.65 -20.54 5.64
N LEU A 20 -15.18 -20.31 6.86
CA LEU A 20 -15.02 -19.01 7.51
C LEU A 20 -13.67 -18.90 8.22
N LEU A 21 -12.77 -18.16 7.60
CA LEU A 21 -11.39 -17.97 8.02
C LEU A 21 -11.29 -17.19 9.33
N THR A 22 -10.37 -17.58 10.20
CA THR A 22 -10.02 -16.81 11.39
C THR A 22 -8.97 -15.75 11.09
N ILE A 23 -8.81 -14.76 11.99
CA ILE A 23 -7.75 -13.74 11.89
C ILE A 23 -6.35 -14.37 11.76
N PRO A 24 -5.92 -15.34 12.59
CA PRO A 24 -4.60 -15.95 12.46
C PRO A 24 -4.43 -16.72 11.14
N GLU A 25 -5.47 -17.38 10.63
CA GLU A 25 -5.40 -18.04 9.32
C GLU A 25 -5.25 -17.03 8.18
N VAL A 26 -6.02 -15.94 8.18
CA VAL A 26 -5.88 -14.87 7.17
C VAL A 26 -4.51 -14.21 7.25
N ALA A 27 -4.01 -13.97 8.46
CA ALA A 27 -2.67 -13.44 8.68
C ALA A 27 -1.60 -14.35 8.07
N GLN A 28 -1.71 -15.66 8.29
CA GLN A 28 -0.77 -16.65 7.76
C GLN A 28 -0.85 -16.76 6.23
N MET A 29 -2.05 -16.78 5.66
CA MET A 29 -2.23 -16.84 4.20
C MET A 29 -1.75 -15.58 3.48
N CYS A 30 -1.95 -14.39 4.07
CA CYS A 30 -1.48 -13.14 3.49
C CYS A 30 -0.01 -12.82 3.82
N GLY A 31 0.62 -13.55 4.74
CA GLY A 31 1.96 -13.23 5.24
C GLY A 31 2.00 -11.92 6.07
N LEU A 32 0.89 -11.53 6.68
CA LEU A 32 0.75 -10.30 7.46
C LEU A 32 0.66 -10.60 8.96
N SER A 33 0.96 -9.61 9.81
CA SER A 33 0.69 -9.74 11.25
C SER A 33 -0.81 -9.71 11.54
N GLU A 34 -1.25 -10.45 12.55
CA GLU A 34 -2.64 -10.42 13.06
C GLU A 34 -3.12 -9.00 13.39
N LYS A 35 -2.20 -8.16 13.89
CA LYS A 35 -2.46 -6.73 14.18
C LYS A 35 -2.80 -5.93 12.92
N SER A 36 -2.18 -6.24 11.79
CA SER A 36 -2.48 -5.61 10.50
C SER A 36 -3.85 -6.02 10.00
N ILE A 37 -4.21 -7.30 10.14
CA ILE A 37 -5.56 -7.79 9.80
C ILE A 37 -6.62 -7.15 10.70
N ARG A 38 -6.39 -7.08 12.02
CA ARG A 38 -7.30 -6.39 12.94
C ARG A 38 -7.49 -4.93 12.56
N ARG A 39 -6.41 -4.22 12.18
CA ARG A 39 -6.50 -2.83 11.69
C ARG A 39 -7.27 -2.72 10.37
N ALA A 40 -7.09 -3.64 9.43
CA ALA A 40 -7.85 -3.63 8.17
C ALA A 40 -9.36 -3.81 8.42
N ILE A 41 -9.72 -4.65 9.39
CA ILE A 41 -11.11 -4.82 9.84
C ILE A 41 -11.62 -3.55 10.52
N GLU A 42 -10.85 -2.96 11.44
CA GLU A 42 -11.21 -1.71 12.12
C GLU A 42 -11.37 -0.53 11.15
N ARG A 43 -10.59 -0.49 10.07
CA ARG A 43 -10.71 0.48 8.98
C ARG A 43 -11.91 0.22 8.06
N GLY A 44 -12.56 -0.94 8.17
CA GLY A 44 -13.66 -1.35 7.30
C GLY A 44 -13.22 -1.81 5.91
N GLU A 45 -11.92 -2.07 5.69
CA GLU A 45 -11.41 -2.55 4.41
C GLU A 45 -11.64 -4.04 4.23
N LEU A 46 -11.56 -4.80 5.33
CA LEU A 46 -11.78 -6.24 5.34
C LEU A 46 -13.10 -6.54 6.06
N PRO A 47 -14.14 -7.01 5.34
CA PRO A 47 -15.40 -7.42 5.96
C PRO A 47 -15.17 -8.60 6.89
N ALA A 48 -15.57 -8.44 8.16
CA ALA A 48 -15.52 -9.51 9.14
C ALA A 48 -16.88 -9.63 9.85
N MET A 49 -17.33 -10.87 10.00
CA MET A 49 -18.53 -11.23 10.73
C MET A 49 -18.17 -11.44 12.20
N LYS A 50 -18.89 -10.77 13.11
CA LYS A 50 -18.73 -10.99 14.55
C LYS A 50 -19.69 -12.10 15.00
N LEU A 51 -19.18 -13.31 15.17
CA LEU A 51 -19.94 -14.45 15.68
C LEU A 51 -19.73 -14.59 17.19
N CYS A 52 -20.75 -14.20 17.96
CA CYS A 52 -20.88 -14.32 19.42
C CYS A 52 -19.80 -13.58 20.24
N SER A 53 -18.52 -13.87 20.03
CA SER A 53 -17.36 -13.13 20.57
C SER A 53 -16.11 -13.20 19.68
N ARG A 54 -16.19 -13.84 18.50
CA ARG A 54 -15.05 -14.08 17.61
C ARG A 54 -15.30 -13.45 16.25
N LEU A 55 -14.25 -12.86 15.67
CA LEU A 55 -14.28 -12.35 14.30
C LEU A 55 -13.97 -13.49 13.34
N ARG A 56 -14.78 -13.60 12.29
CA ARG A 56 -14.69 -14.59 11.21
C ARG A 56 -14.77 -13.87 9.88
N ILE A 57 -14.01 -14.33 8.90
CA ILE A 57 -13.88 -13.68 7.59
C ILE A 57 -14.29 -14.70 6.54
N ALA A 58 -15.20 -14.35 5.63
CA ALA A 58 -15.51 -15.24 4.53
C ALA A 58 -14.34 -15.27 3.54
N PRO A 59 -14.03 -16.42 2.93
CA PRO A 59 -12.98 -16.53 1.92
C PRO A 59 -13.26 -15.65 0.70
N GLU A 60 -14.53 -15.42 0.37
CA GLU A 60 -14.95 -14.53 -0.72
C GLU A 60 -14.61 -13.06 -0.41
N ASP A 61 -14.89 -12.60 0.81
CA ASP A 61 -14.54 -11.25 1.27
C ASP A 61 -13.02 -11.05 1.32
N MET A 62 -12.28 -12.07 1.76
CA MET A 62 -10.81 -12.05 1.72
C MET A 62 -10.30 -11.93 0.27
N ALA A 63 -10.84 -12.71 -0.66
CA ALA A 63 -10.47 -12.64 -2.07
C ALA A 63 -10.82 -11.28 -2.70
N ALA A 64 -11.97 -10.69 -2.34
CA ALA A 64 -12.38 -9.37 -2.77
C ALA A 64 -11.44 -8.28 -2.24
N TRP A 65 -11.09 -8.33 -0.96
CA TRP A 65 -10.12 -7.43 -0.34
C TRP A 65 -8.73 -7.56 -0.98
N TYR A 66 -8.28 -8.79 -1.24
CA TYR A 66 -7.00 -9.05 -1.92
C TYR A 66 -6.99 -8.42 -3.32
N ARG A 67 -8.07 -8.60 -4.09
CA ARG A 67 -8.22 -8.00 -5.41
C ARG A 67 -8.30 -6.46 -5.36
N GLY A 68 -8.92 -5.89 -4.33
CA GLY A 68 -9.00 -4.45 -4.12
C GLY A 68 -7.65 -3.79 -3.78
N ASN A 69 -6.70 -4.56 -3.26
CA ASN A 69 -5.35 -4.10 -2.91
C ASN A 69 -4.31 -4.37 -4.01
N LEU A 70 -4.73 -4.75 -5.22
CA LEU A 70 -3.84 -4.86 -6.37
C LEU A 70 -3.28 -3.49 -6.72
N VAL A 71 -2.04 -3.23 -6.32
CA VAL A 71 -1.27 -2.08 -6.79
C VAL A 71 -0.78 -2.41 -8.20
N THR A 72 -1.37 -1.78 -9.21
CA THR A 72 -0.79 -1.80 -10.55
C THR A 72 0.55 -1.08 -10.49
N PRO A 73 1.67 -1.72 -10.87
CA PRO A 73 2.93 -1.01 -10.98
C PRO A 73 2.72 0.16 -11.94
N THR A 74 2.90 1.38 -11.44
CA THR A 74 2.94 2.57 -12.28
C THR A 74 3.96 2.31 -13.38
N ASP A 75 3.52 2.51 -14.62
CA ASP A 75 4.28 2.24 -15.83
C ASP A 75 5.71 2.81 -15.70
N PRO A 76 6.76 1.99 -15.89
CA PRO A 76 8.14 2.42 -15.72
C PRO A 76 8.57 3.49 -16.74
N THR A 77 7.75 3.79 -17.75
CA THR A 77 8.03 4.82 -18.75
C THR A 77 7.80 6.24 -18.25
N VAL A 78 7.12 6.45 -17.11
CA VAL A 78 7.06 7.78 -16.52
C VAL A 78 8.41 8.05 -15.86
N PRO A 79 9.25 8.95 -16.40
CA PRO A 79 10.46 9.33 -15.69
C PRO A 79 10.01 9.88 -14.34
N PHE A 80 10.55 9.31 -13.26
CA PHE A 80 10.34 9.80 -11.91
C PHE A 80 10.62 11.30 -11.94
N ALA A 81 9.57 12.11 -11.90
CA ALA A 81 9.69 13.55 -11.92
C ALA A 81 10.37 13.91 -10.61
N ASP A 82 11.67 14.18 -10.65
CA ASP A 82 12.43 14.60 -9.48
C ASP A 82 11.74 15.86 -8.92
N PRO A 83 11.14 15.82 -7.73
CA PRO A 83 10.51 17.00 -7.14
C PRO A 83 11.54 18.09 -6.81
N ARG A 84 12.84 17.76 -6.82
CA ARG A 84 13.97 18.69 -6.74
C ARG A 84 14.54 19.02 -8.10
N GLY A 85 13.80 18.77 -9.19
CA GLY A 85 14.07 19.24 -10.53
C GLY A 85 14.30 20.74 -10.50
N GLY A 86 15.57 21.12 -10.32
CA GLY A 86 15.99 22.47 -10.12
C GLY A 86 15.43 23.29 -11.27
N ARG A 87 14.82 24.44 -10.94
CA ARG A 87 14.55 25.45 -11.93
C ARG A 87 15.88 25.71 -12.63
N ARG A 88 16.12 25.12 -13.80
CA ARG A 88 17.12 25.65 -14.73
C ARG A 88 16.63 27.06 -14.93
N ARG A 89 17.28 28.03 -14.28
CA ARG A 89 17.14 29.41 -14.68
C ARG A 89 17.49 29.38 -16.15
N LEU A 90 16.47 29.48 -17.00
CA LEU A 90 16.65 29.90 -18.37
C LEU A 90 17.51 31.16 -18.23
N ARG A 91 18.79 31.04 -18.61
CA ARG A 91 19.67 32.19 -18.65
C ARG A 91 18.91 33.20 -19.48
N ARG A 92 18.54 34.34 -18.89
CA ARG A 92 17.99 35.44 -19.66
C ARG A 92 18.96 35.67 -20.82
N PRO A 93 18.47 35.76 -22.07
CA PRO A 93 19.35 36.15 -23.17
C PRO A 93 20.03 37.48 -22.79
N PRO A 94 21.32 37.67 -23.13
CA PRO A 94 21.97 38.95 -22.88
C PRO A 94 21.16 40.05 -23.57
N ALA A 95 20.94 41.16 -22.86
CA ALA A 95 20.29 42.34 -23.43
C ALA A 95 21.10 42.81 -24.64
N ILE A 96 20.43 42.90 -25.80
CA ILE A 96 20.95 43.62 -26.95
C ILE A 96 20.90 45.11 -26.58
N GLY A 97 22.01 45.84 -26.76
CA GLY A 97 22.13 47.26 -26.38
C GLY A 97 22.95 47.51 -25.12
N GLY A 98 24.17 46.96 -25.06
CA GLY A 98 25.12 47.28 -23.99
C GLY A 98 25.74 48.67 -24.20
N LEU A 99 26.10 49.35 -23.10
CA LEU A 99 26.69 50.70 -23.02
C LEU A 99 27.88 50.97 -23.98
N ARG A 100 28.49 49.92 -24.54
CA ARG A 100 29.54 49.99 -25.56
C ARG A 100 29.08 50.61 -26.89
N GLU A 101 27.78 50.56 -27.22
CA GLU A 101 27.27 51.21 -28.44
C GLU A 101 27.20 52.74 -28.34
N LEU A 102 27.18 53.32 -27.13
CA LEU A 102 27.06 54.77 -26.95
C LEU A 102 28.40 55.53 -26.89
N LEU A 103 29.54 54.83 -26.90
CA LEU A 103 30.87 55.48 -26.88
C LEU A 103 31.60 55.45 -28.22
N ASP A 104 31.02 54.79 -29.25
CA ASP A 104 31.59 54.75 -30.61
C ASP A 104 31.10 55.91 -31.49
N GLU A 105 30.19 56.75 -30.98
CA GLU A 105 29.53 57.83 -31.74
C GLU A 105 29.96 59.25 -31.30
N GLN A 106 31.26 59.48 -31.06
CA GLN A 106 31.85 60.82 -30.90
C GLN A 106 33.23 60.94 -31.55
#